data_AF-A0A1E5JPK2-F1
#
_entry.id   AF-A0A1E5JPK2-F1
#
_cell.length_a   1.000
_cell.length_b   1.000
_cell.length_c   1.000
_cell.angle_alpha   90.00
_cell.angle_beta   90.00
_cell.angle_gamma   90.00
#
_symmetry.space_group_name_H-M   'P 1'
#
loop_
_entity.id
_entity.type
_entity.pdbx_description
1 polymer ?
#
loop_
_entity_poly.entity_id
_entity_poly.type
_entity_poly.pdbx_seq_one_letter_code
_entity_poly.pdbx_strand_id
1 'polypeptide(L)'
;MKFSTHEERMQHSQAKLIPQTLWDRLFFKELPDYLIPLMQESDLDLLHVLIDDLKPGAYPLSFFKNQLLCVWFGIALSHPEFNSETLQHIGDRLGMTDELMFQAAVLLGNDHYFKDLLTKYSTQSLQDMIAANNYDVFIQSANHCHLSILQYLVEKVPEKLQEMIASENYLAFRLAAENGHLSIIQFLIEIAPEKLQEMIASENYLAFRLAAENGHLSIIQFLIEIAPEKLQEMIAAQDYFAFKHAAANGHLSICQFLAEKAPEKLQEMIASQDYFAFKYAAANGHLSICQFLAEKAPEKLQEMIDADNYFAFSYAANKDHLSILQFLAEKAPEKLTKDDCG
;
A
#
# COMPACT_ATOMS: atom_id res chain seq x y z
N MET A 1 -14.99 -4.06 17.35
CA MET A 1 -14.11 -5.26 17.47
C MET A 1 -12.75 -5.04 16.83
N LYS A 2 -11.66 -5.06 17.61
CA LYS A 2 -10.27 -4.85 17.13
C LYS A 2 -9.57 -6.16 16.77
N PHE A 3 -8.73 -6.13 15.75
CA PHE A 3 -7.91 -7.26 15.31
C PHE A 3 -6.43 -6.90 15.40
N SER A 4 -5.64 -7.75 16.03
CA SER A 4 -4.21 -7.53 16.24
C SER A 4 -3.40 -8.00 15.03
N THR A 5 -3.87 -9.05 14.34
CA THR A 5 -3.22 -9.60 13.14
C THR A 5 -4.17 -9.73 11.95
N HIS A 6 -3.59 -9.86 10.75
CA HIS A 6 -4.35 -10.14 9.53
C HIS A 6 -5.05 -11.51 9.64
N GLU A 7 -4.37 -12.53 10.17
CA GLU A 7 -4.93 -13.87 10.36
C GLU A 7 -6.15 -13.85 11.27
N GLU A 8 -6.08 -13.12 12.39
CA GLU A 8 -7.22 -12.93 13.29
C GLU A 8 -8.42 -12.33 12.57
N ARG A 9 -8.19 -11.30 11.73
CA ARG A 9 -9.27 -10.70 10.91
C ARG A 9 -9.88 -11.72 9.97
N MET A 10 -9.06 -12.51 9.29
CA MET A 10 -9.52 -13.46 8.28
C MET A 10 -10.35 -14.61 8.86
N GLN A 11 -10.29 -14.86 10.17
CA GLN A 11 -11.17 -15.82 10.85
C GLN A 11 -12.57 -15.26 11.16
N HIS A 12 -12.75 -13.94 11.19
CA HIS A 12 -14.04 -13.32 11.50
C HIS A 12 -14.97 -13.29 10.29
N SER A 13 -16.22 -13.74 10.46
CA SER A 13 -17.19 -13.92 9.37
C SER A 13 -17.44 -12.67 8.53
N GLN A 14 -17.52 -11.50 9.17
CA GLN A 14 -17.79 -10.22 8.51
C GLN A 14 -16.50 -9.49 8.10
N ALA A 15 -15.45 -9.55 8.92
CA ALA A 15 -14.27 -8.70 8.71
C ALA A 15 -13.41 -9.22 7.54
N LYS A 16 -13.47 -10.52 7.25
CA LYS A 16 -12.82 -11.14 6.09
C LYS A 16 -13.41 -10.70 4.74
N LEU A 17 -14.64 -10.16 4.73
CA LEU A 17 -15.31 -9.70 3.50
C LEU A 17 -14.74 -8.37 3.00
N ILE A 18 -14.10 -7.59 3.89
CA ILE A 18 -13.53 -6.29 3.57
C ILE A 18 -12.13 -6.50 2.97
N PRO A 19 -11.85 -6.05 1.73
CA PRO A 19 -10.51 -6.11 1.15
C PRO A 19 -9.47 -5.39 2.01
N GLN A 20 -8.22 -5.88 2.00
CA GLN A 20 -7.13 -5.32 2.82
C GLN A 20 -6.94 -3.81 2.58
N THR A 21 -6.98 -3.36 1.33
CA THR A 21 -6.77 -1.95 0.96
C THR A 21 -7.87 -1.03 1.53
N LEU A 22 -9.14 -1.47 1.53
CA LEU A 22 -10.24 -0.73 2.17
C LEU A 22 -10.16 -0.82 3.70
N TRP A 23 -9.73 -1.95 4.23
CA TRP A 23 -9.59 -2.17 5.67
C TRP A 23 -8.60 -1.19 6.30
N ASP A 24 -7.41 -1.05 5.69
CA ASP A 24 -6.37 -0.16 6.22
C ASP A 24 -6.77 1.32 6.10
N ARG A 25 -7.54 1.68 5.06
CA ARG A 25 -8.01 3.05 4.81
C ARG A 25 -9.17 3.48 5.71
N LEU A 26 -10.17 2.63 5.87
CA LEU A 26 -11.47 3.01 6.45
C LEU A 26 -11.69 2.44 7.86
N PHE A 27 -11.18 1.24 8.11
CA PHE A 27 -11.50 0.47 9.32
C PHE A 27 -10.40 0.55 10.40
N PHE A 28 -9.18 0.97 10.06
CA PHE A 28 -8.09 1.21 11.03
C PHE A 28 -7.88 0.06 12.03
N LYS A 29 -7.90 -1.18 11.55
CA LYS A 29 -7.79 -2.43 12.35
C LYS A 29 -8.98 -2.74 13.27
N GLU A 30 -10.11 -2.09 13.07
CA GLU A 30 -11.32 -2.30 13.85
C GLU A 30 -12.55 -2.45 12.96
N LEU A 31 -13.37 -3.48 13.21
CA LEU A 31 -14.73 -3.56 12.69
C LEU A 31 -15.68 -2.97 13.73
N PRO A 32 -16.31 -1.80 13.50
CA PRO A 32 -17.25 -1.23 14.46
C PRO A 32 -18.42 -2.18 14.76
N ASP A 33 -18.77 -2.34 16.03
CA ASP A 33 -19.78 -3.32 16.46
C ASP A 33 -21.17 -3.00 15.90
N TYR A 34 -21.48 -1.72 15.67
CA TYR A 34 -22.73 -1.28 15.05
C TYR A 34 -22.87 -1.71 13.58
N LEU A 35 -21.78 -2.10 12.89
CA LEU A 35 -21.84 -2.61 11.53
C LEU A 35 -22.27 -4.07 11.47
N ILE A 36 -22.02 -4.86 12.52
CA ILE A 36 -22.26 -6.31 12.49
C ILE A 36 -23.72 -6.65 12.17
N PRO A 37 -24.74 -6.02 12.79
CA PRO A 37 -26.14 -6.27 12.42
C PRO A 37 -26.45 -5.90 10.97
N LEU A 38 -25.93 -4.76 10.49
CA LEU A 38 -26.15 -4.28 9.11
C LEU A 38 -25.51 -5.21 8.07
N MET A 39 -24.43 -5.88 8.42
CA MET A 39 -23.74 -6.85 7.57
C MET A 39 -24.40 -8.24 7.58
N GLN A 40 -25.31 -8.50 8.52
CA GLN A 40 -25.97 -9.80 8.70
C GLN A 40 -27.42 -9.80 8.26
N GLU A 41 -28.06 -8.63 8.20
CA GLU A 41 -29.49 -8.50 7.91
C GLU A 41 -29.79 -8.67 6.42
N SER A 42 -30.42 -9.80 6.08
CA SER A 42 -30.81 -10.15 4.72
C SER A 42 -32.16 -9.55 4.28
N ASP A 43 -33.02 -9.15 5.23
CA ASP A 43 -34.29 -8.50 4.92
C ASP A 43 -34.06 -7.01 4.65
N LEU A 44 -34.34 -6.57 3.41
CA LEU A 44 -34.07 -5.20 2.99
C LEU A 44 -34.87 -4.16 3.78
N ASP A 45 -36.11 -4.46 4.17
CA ASP A 45 -36.94 -3.53 4.94
C ASP A 45 -36.41 -3.39 6.37
N LEU A 46 -35.98 -4.48 6.99
CA LEU A 46 -35.32 -4.44 8.31
C LEU A 46 -33.96 -3.75 8.24
N LEU A 47 -33.17 -4.01 7.20
CA LEU A 47 -31.89 -3.33 6.97
C LEU A 47 -32.10 -1.81 6.85
N HIS A 48 -33.15 -1.40 6.16
CA HIS A 48 -33.55 0.00 6.06
C HIS A 48 -33.90 0.63 7.42
N VAL A 49 -34.62 -0.09 8.28
CA VAL A 49 -34.89 0.37 9.66
C VAL A 49 -33.59 0.52 10.44
N LEU A 50 -32.69 -0.46 10.36
CA LEU A 50 -31.39 -0.41 11.04
C LEU A 50 -30.55 0.78 10.56
N ILE A 51 -30.55 1.09 9.26
CA ILE A 51 -29.87 2.25 8.69
C ILE A 51 -30.48 3.55 9.22
N ASP A 52 -31.80 3.65 9.31
CA ASP A 52 -32.46 4.85 9.82
C ASP A 52 -32.22 5.05 11.32
N ASP A 53 -32.12 3.97 12.09
CA ASP A 53 -31.77 3.97 13.52
C ASP A 53 -30.34 4.45 13.78
N LEU A 54 -29.43 4.37 12.79
CA LEU A 54 -28.09 4.96 12.90
C LEU A 54 -28.11 6.49 13.00
N LYS A 55 -29.23 7.18 12.73
CA LYS A 55 -29.35 8.65 12.78
C LYS A 55 -29.86 9.10 14.17
N PRO A 56 -29.02 9.52 15.13
CA PRO A 56 -29.52 9.82 16.46
C PRO A 56 -29.77 11.32 16.62
N GLY A 57 -30.98 11.70 17.03
CA GLY A 57 -31.31 13.03 17.57
C GLY A 57 -30.70 13.33 18.95
N ALA A 58 -29.67 12.60 19.40
CA ALA A 58 -29.08 12.74 20.74
C ALA A 58 -27.53 12.66 20.77
N TYR A 59 -26.88 12.45 19.62
CA TYR A 59 -25.45 12.70 19.45
C TYR A 59 -25.29 13.90 18.51
N PRO A 60 -24.48 14.91 18.85
CA PRO A 60 -24.35 16.10 18.01
C PRO A 60 -23.79 15.72 16.64
N LEU A 61 -24.66 15.78 15.62
CA LEU A 61 -24.48 16.18 14.22
C LEU A 61 -23.13 15.90 13.52
N SER A 62 -23.27 15.19 12.38
CA SER A 62 -22.34 14.93 11.26
C SER A 62 -21.55 13.62 11.33
N PHE A 63 -22.04 12.57 10.65
CA PHE A 63 -21.18 11.47 10.24
C PHE A 63 -20.07 12.04 9.36
N PHE A 64 -18.80 11.79 9.72
CA PHE A 64 -17.68 12.13 8.85
C PHE A 64 -17.74 11.26 7.59
N LYS A 65 -17.29 11.78 6.42
CA LYS A 65 -17.32 11.07 5.12
C LYS A 65 -16.83 9.62 5.22
N ASN A 66 -15.75 9.37 5.96
CA ASN A 66 -15.19 8.03 6.14
C ASN A 66 -16.14 7.07 6.87
N GLN A 67 -16.91 7.52 7.85
CA GLN A 67 -17.86 6.66 8.57
C GLN A 67 -19.04 6.26 7.68
N LEU A 68 -19.53 7.17 6.83
CA LEU A 68 -20.55 6.84 5.82
C LEU A 68 -20.03 5.77 4.86
N LEU A 69 -18.79 5.93 4.37
CA LEU A 69 -18.13 4.92 3.56
C LEU A 69 -17.99 3.59 4.31
N CYS A 70 -17.59 3.59 5.59
CA CYS A 70 -17.50 2.35 6.38
C CYS A 70 -18.84 1.60 6.43
N VAL A 71 -19.95 2.31 6.69
CA VAL A 71 -21.28 1.70 6.72
C VAL A 71 -21.67 1.18 5.36
N TRP A 72 -21.53 2.01 4.33
CA TRP A 72 -21.90 1.64 2.98
C TRP A 72 -21.10 0.44 2.46
N PHE A 73 -19.77 0.43 2.66
CA PHE A 73 -18.92 -0.71 2.29
C PHE A 73 -19.22 -1.96 3.10
N GLY A 74 -19.49 -1.82 4.41
CA GLY A 74 -19.90 -2.95 5.24
C GLY A 74 -21.12 -3.65 4.64
N ILE A 75 -22.14 -2.87 4.25
CA ILE A 75 -23.36 -3.41 3.63
C ILE A 75 -23.06 -3.97 2.24
N ALA A 76 -22.45 -3.17 1.35
CA ALA A 76 -22.22 -3.53 -0.05
C ALA A 76 -21.36 -4.79 -0.22
N LEU A 77 -20.34 -4.98 0.64
CA LEU A 77 -19.45 -6.13 0.60
C LEU A 77 -20.05 -7.38 1.26
N SER A 78 -21.06 -7.21 2.13
CA SER A 78 -21.76 -8.32 2.76
C SER A 78 -22.95 -8.82 1.95
N HIS A 79 -23.47 -8.00 1.04
CA HIS A 79 -24.65 -8.26 0.20
C HIS A 79 -24.29 -8.11 -1.29
N PRO A 80 -23.47 -9.03 -1.84
CA PRO A 80 -23.01 -8.94 -3.23
C PRO A 80 -24.15 -9.06 -4.27
N GLU A 81 -25.34 -9.50 -3.86
CA GLU A 81 -26.55 -9.57 -4.67
C GLU A 81 -27.22 -8.20 -4.89
N PHE A 82 -26.88 -7.18 -4.10
CA PHE A 82 -27.47 -5.85 -4.24
C PHE A 82 -27.05 -5.20 -5.56
N ASN A 83 -28.05 -4.76 -6.32
CA ASN A 83 -27.84 -4.07 -7.59
C ASN A 83 -27.55 -2.57 -7.39
N SER A 84 -27.23 -1.89 -8.49
CA SER A 84 -26.87 -0.47 -8.49
C SER A 84 -27.96 0.48 -7.98
N GLU A 85 -29.23 0.10 -8.10
CA GLU A 85 -30.35 0.87 -7.57
C GLU A 85 -30.45 0.72 -6.05
N THR A 86 -30.29 -0.50 -5.55
CA THR A 86 -30.34 -0.81 -4.11
C THR A 86 -29.18 -0.13 -3.37
N LEU A 87 -27.97 -0.25 -3.91
CA LEU A 87 -26.77 0.39 -3.33
C LEU A 87 -26.86 1.92 -3.35
N GLN A 88 -27.47 2.50 -4.38
CA GLN A 88 -27.78 3.93 -4.42
C GLN A 88 -28.76 4.30 -3.31
N HIS A 89 -29.88 3.57 -3.20
CA HIS A 89 -30.91 3.86 -2.21
C HIS A 89 -30.37 3.78 -0.78
N ILE A 90 -29.49 2.80 -0.49
CA ILE A 90 -28.77 2.71 0.79
C ILE A 90 -27.93 3.96 1.02
N GLY A 91 -27.17 4.41 0.01
CA GLY A 91 -26.38 5.64 0.09
C GLY A 91 -27.23 6.90 0.35
N ASP A 92 -28.35 7.03 -0.35
CA ASP A 92 -29.30 8.14 -0.17
C ASP A 92 -29.88 8.14 1.25
N ARG A 93 -30.23 6.96 1.78
CA ARG A 93 -30.71 6.82 3.17
C ARG A 93 -29.63 7.15 4.18
N LEU A 94 -28.37 6.81 3.92
CA LEU A 94 -27.23 7.21 4.75
C LEU A 94 -26.94 8.73 4.66
N GLY A 95 -27.53 9.44 3.70
CA GLY A 95 -27.28 10.86 3.46
C GLY A 95 -25.95 11.12 2.77
N MET A 96 -25.47 10.17 1.96
CA MET A 96 -24.27 10.35 1.13
C MET A 96 -24.56 11.34 0.00
N THR A 97 -23.61 12.23 -0.28
CA THR A 97 -23.68 13.11 -1.45
C THR A 97 -23.34 12.36 -2.72
N ASP A 98 -23.75 12.89 -3.88
CA ASP A 98 -23.39 12.34 -5.19
C ASP A 98 -21.87 12.16 -5.34
N GLU A 99 -21.08 13.15 -4.90
CA GLU A 99 -19.62 13.08 -4.85
C GLU A 99 -19.10 11.88 -4.04
N LEU A 100 -19.71 11.63 -2.88
CA LEU A 100 -19.30 10.53 -1.99
C LEU A 100 -19.74 9.18 -2.55
N MET A 101 -20.91 9.13 -3.20
CA MET A 101 -21.40 7.95 -3.92
C MET A 101 -20.50 7.62 -5.12
N PHE A 102 -20.06 8.64 -5.85
CA PHE A 102 -19.10 8.48 -6.95
C PHE A 102 -17.75 7.97 -6.43
N GLN A 103 -17.24 8.54 -5.33
CA GLN A 103 -16.03 8.04 -4.66
C GLN A 103 -16.18 6.58 -4.20
N ALA A 104 -17.32 6.21 -3.61
CA ALA A 104 -17.60 4.85 -3.18
C ALA A 104 -17.59 3.87 -4.36
N ALA A 105 -18.16 4.25 -5.50
CA ALA A 105 -18.16 3.43 -6.71
C ALA A 105 -16.74 3.19 -7.25
N VAL A 106 -15.91 4.24 -7.27
CA VAL A 106 -14.50 4.16 -7.67
C VAL A 106 -13.73 3.23 -6.74
N LEU A 107 -13.90 3.37 -5.43
CA LEU A 107 -13.23 2.56 -4.41
C LEU A 107 -13.72 1.09 -4.41
N LEU A 108 -14.98 0.84 -4.77
CA LEU A 108 -15.53 -0.51 -4.89
C LEU A 108 -14.94 -1.28 -6.08
N GLY A 109 -14.60 -0.59 -7.17
CA GLY A 109 -13.99 -1.21 -8.36
C GLY A 109 -14.94 -2.09 -9.17
N ASN A 110 -16.23 -2.08 -8.88
CA ASN A 110 -17.22 -2.83 -9.64
C ASN A 110 -17.59 -2.06 -10.93
N ASP A 111 -17.06 -2.52 -12.06
CA ASP A 111 -17.28 -1.92 -13.38
C ASP A 111 -18.76 -1.76 -13.76
N HIS A 112 -19.61 -2.72 -13.39
CA HIS A 112 -21.04 -2.66 -13.71
C HIS A 112 -21.72 -1.55 -12.91
N TYR A 113 -21.50 -1.56 -11.59
CA TYR A 113 -22.03 -0.53 -10.70
C TYR A 113 -21.54 0.87 -11.11
N PHE A 114 -20.24 0.99 -11.39
CA PHE A 114 -19.65 2.23 -11.85
C PHE A 114 -20.34 2.70 -13.14
N LYS A 115 -20.45 1.86 -14.17
CA LYS A 115 -21.11 2.21 -15.44
C LYS A 115 -22.57 2.62 -15.28
N ASP A 116 -23.34 1.91 -14.46
CA ASP A 116 -24.73 2.28 -14.20
C ASP A 116 -24.82 3.64 -13.53
N LEU A 117 -23.94 3.89 -12.55
CA LEU A 117 -23.89 5.16 -11.83
C LEU A 117 -23.57 6.33 -12.77
N LEU A 118 -22.69 6.12 -13.76
CA LEU A 118 -22.35 7.13 -14.77
C LEU A 118 -23.57 7.57 -15.60
N THR A 119 -24.56 6.70 -15.82
CA THR A 119 -25.76 7.06 -16.59
C THR A 119 -26.67 8.05 -15.87
N LYS A 120 -26.51 8.20 -14.54
CA LYS A 120 -27.35 9.05 -13.70
C LYS A 120 -26.91 10.51 -13.68
N TYR A 121 -25.64 10.78 -14.01
CA TYR A 121 -25.05 12.12 -13.88
C TYR A 121 -24.81 12.76 -15.24
N SER A 122 -24.93 14.09 -15.29
CA SER A 122 -24.55 14.85 -16.48
C SER A 122 -23.03 14.83 -16.66
N THR A 123 -22.55 15.04 -17.89
CA THR A 123 -21.11 15.14 -18.17
C THR A 123 -20.43 16.19 -17.30
N GLN A 124 -21.04 17.35 -17.09
CA GLN A 124 -20.47 18.41 -16.26
C GLN A 124 -20.35 17.97 -14.79
N SER A 125 -21.40 17.35 -14.25
CA SER A 125 -21.38 16.84 -12.87
C SER A 125 -20.30 15.78 -12.67
N LEU A 126 -20.11 14.89 -13.65
CA LEU A 126 -19.01 13.92 -13.63
C LEU A 126 -17.65 14.62 -13.65
N GLN A 127 -17.44 15.59 -14.55
CA GLN A 127 -16.18 16.34 -14.61
C GLN A 127 -15.87 17.05 -13.29
N ASP A 128 -16.88 17.67 -12.65
CA ASP A 128 -16.72 18.34 -11.37
C ASP A 128 -16.34 17.35 -10.25
N MET A 129 -16.99 16.17 -10.21
CA MET A 129 -16.65 15.11 -9.26
C MET A 129 -15.26 14.50 -9.49
N ILE A 130 -14.82 14.42 -10.74
CA ILE A 130 -13.47 13.93 -11.09
C ILE A 130 -12.39 14.92 -10.65
N ALA A 131 -12.64 16.22 -10.82
CA ALA A 131 -11.71 17.27 -10.41
C ALA A 131 -11.70 17.52 -8.88
N ALA A 132 -12.72 17.05 -8.16
CA ALA A 132 -12.85 17.24 -6.73
C ALA A 132 -11.66 16.63 -5.94
N ASN A 133 -11.35 17.24 -4.80
CA ASN A 133 -10.29 16.79 -3.87
C ASN A 133 -8.96 16.47 -4.59
N ASN A 134 -8.50 17.34 -5.48
CA ASN A 134 -7.26 17.17 -6.25
C ASN A 134 -7.21 15.83 -7.01
N TYR A 135 -8.30 15.47 -7.68
CA TYR A 135 -8.37 14.23 -8.46
C TYR A 135 -8.21 12.95 -7.60
N ASP A 136 -8.67 12.96 -6.34
CA ASP A 136 -8.58 11.79 -5.43
C ASP A 136 -9.11 10.51 -6.08
N VAL A 137 -10.23 10.57 -6.81
CA VAL A 137 -10.80 9.40 -7.49
C VAL A 137 -9.86 8.79 -8.53
N PHE A 138 -9.05 9.61 -9.21
CA PHE A 138 -8.02 9.12 -10.13
C PHE A 138 -6.88 8.42 -9.37
N ILE A 139 -6.42 9.07 -8.30
CA ILE A 139 -5.38 8.53 -7.40
C ILE A 139 -5.84 7.20 -6.79
N GLN A 140 -7.09 7.10 -6.35
CA GLN A 140 -7.65 5.87 -5.80
C GLN A 140 -7.84 4.78 -6.85
N SER A 141 -8.25 5.13 -8.07
CA SER A 141 -8.32 4.14 -9.15
C SER A 141 -6.95 3.52 -9.43
N ALA A 142 -5.88 4.32 -9.37
CA ALA A 142 -4.50 3.84 -9.48
C ALA A 142 -4.08 2.98 -8.28
N ASN A 143 -4.37 3.44 -7.05
CA ASN A 143 -4.04 2.75 -5.80
C ASN A 143 -4.67 1.36 -5.67
N HIS A 144 -5.86 1.16 -6.27
CA HIS A 144 -6.60 -0.10 -6.18
C HIS A 144 -6.56 -0.94 -7.47
N CYS A 145 -5.73 -0.57 -8.45
CA CYS A 145 -5.60 -1.25 -9.75
C CYS A 145 -6.91 -1.29 -10.58
N HIS A 146 -7.77 -0.28 -10.45
CA HIS A 146 -9.01 -0.16 -11.22
C HIS A 146 -8.73 0.47 -12.59
N LEU A 147 -7.99 -0.24 -13.46
CA LEU A 147 -7.53 0.27 -14.75
C LEU A 147 -8.68 0.72 -15.66
N SER A 148 -9.80 -0.01 -15.68
CA SER A 148 -11.01 0.32 -16.45
C SER A 148 -11.61 1.66 -16.03
N ILE A 149 -11.73 1.88 -14.72
CA ILE A 149 -12.20 3.14 -14.14
C ILE A 149 -11.21 4.25 -14.47
N LEU A 150 -9.92 4.01 -14.28
CA LEU A 150 -8.88 5.00 -14.55
C LEU A 150 -8.86 5.43 -16.03
N GLN A 151 -9.03 4.50 -16.98
CA GLN A 151 -9.21 4.79 -18.41
C GLN A 151 -10.43 5.67 -18.67
N TYR A 152 -11.54 5.37 -18.01
CA TYR A 152 -12.77 6.16 -18.12
C TYR A 152 -12.58 7.60 -17.62
N LEU A 153 -11.90 7.79 -16.49
CA LEU A 153 -11.65 9.12 -15.93
C LEU A 153 -10.86 9.99 -16.92
N VAL A 154 -9.85 9.41 -17.58
CA VAL A 154 -9.06 10.07 -18.64
C VAL A 154 -9.92 10.43 -19.85
N GLU A 155 -10.84 9.56 -20.26
CA GLU A 155 -11.74 9.80 -21.39
C GLU A 155 -12.70 10.98 -21.12
N LYS A 156 -13.14 11.18 -19.88
CA LYS A 156 -14.13 12.23 -19.54
C LYS A 156 -13.54 13.59 -19.24
N VAL A 157 -12.26 13.66 -18.88
CA VAL A 157 -11.59 14.94 -18.57
C VAL A 157 -10.23 15.05 -19.29
N PRO A 158 -10.18 14.84 -20.62
CA PRO A 158 -8.91 14.80 -21.36
C PRO A 158 -8.15 16.12 -21.28
N GLU A 159 -8.84 17.26 -21.17
CA GLU A 159 -8.24 18.59 -21.04
C GLU A 159 -7.50 18.80 -19.71
N LYS A 160 -7.79 17.98 -18.69
CA LYS A 160 -7.14 17.99 -17.37
C LYS A 160 -6.18 16.84 -17.15
N LEU A 161 -5.91 16.01 -18.16
CA LEU A 161 -5.05 14.83 -18.04
C LEU A 161 -3.71 15.12 -17.34
N GLN A 162 -3.05 16.20 -17.74
CA GLN A 162 -1.76 16.60 -17.20
C GLN A 162 -1.84 17.01 -15.72
N GLU A 163 -2.88 17.74 -15.33
CA GLU A 163 -3.12 18.15 -13.95
C GLU A 163 -3.46 16.94 -13.07
N MET A 164 -4.27 16.03 -13.60
CA MET A 164 -4.70 14.81 -12.92
C MET A 164 -3.51 13.86 -12.65
N ILE A 165 -2.61 13.67 -13.62
CA ILE A 165 -1.40 12.84 -13.47
C ILE A 165 -0.40 13.50 -12.51
N ALA A 166 -0.21 14.82 -12.61
CA ALA A 166 0.73 15.55 -11.75
C ALA A 166 0.21 15.77 -10.32
N SER A 167 -1.05 15.42 -10.05
CA SER A 167 -1.69 15.67 -8.76
C SER A 167 -0.93 15.04 -7.60
N GLU A 168 -0.84 15.81 -6.51
CA GLU A 168 -0.12 15.44 -5.28
C GLU A 168 1.29 14.91 -5.55
N ASN A 169 2.00 15.57 -6.47
CA ASN A 169 3.35 15.18 -6.88
C ASN A 169 3.41 13.73 -7.38
N TYR A 170 2.56 13.43 -8.37
CA TYR A 170 2.45 12.13 -9.02
C TYR A 170 2.05 10.99 -8.06
N LEU A 171 1.14 11.26 -7.12
CA LEU A 171 0.73 10.30 -6.09
C LEU A 171 0.15 9.01 -6.69
N ALA A 172 -0.64 9.10 -7.76
CA ALA A 172 -1.19 7.94 -8.46
C ALA A 172 -0.08 6.96 -8.91
N PHE A 173 1.02 7.47 -9.46
CA PHE A 173 2.16 6.68 -9.91
C PHE A 173 2.89 6.02 -8.72
N ARG A 174 3.07 6.77 -7.62
CA ARG A 174 3.74 6.28 -6.41
C ARG A 174 2.94 5.19 -5.70
N LEU A 175 1.62 5.37 -5.55
CA LEU A 175 0.73 4.35 -4.96
C LEU A 175 0.62 3.10 -5.84
N ALA A 176 0.61 3.25 -7.17
CA ALA A 176 0.65 2.11 -8.07
C ALA A 176 1.96 1.31 -7.91
N ALA A 177 3.09 1.98 -7.70
CA ALA A 177 4.37 1.34 -7.43
C ALA A 177 4.43 0.65 -6.07
N GLU A 178 3.91 1.31 -5.04
CA GLU A 178 3.80 0.77 -3.68
C GLU A 178 2.97 -0.51 -3.62
N ASN A 179 1.88 -0.60 -4.39
CA ASN A 179 0.95 -1.75 -4.38
C ASN A 179 1.21 -2.77 -5.50
N GLY A 180 2.27 -2.61 -6.30
CA GLY A 180 2.65 -3.60 -7.30
C GLY A 180 1.81 -3.56 -8.58
N HIS A 181 1.14 -2.45 -8.87
CA HIS A 181 0.23 -2.28 -10.00
C HIS A 181 0.96 -1.84 -11.27
N LEU A 182 1.79 -2.74 -11.82
CA LEU A 182 2.58 -2.48 -13.03
C LEU A 182 1.73 -2.02 -14.24
N SER A 183 0.52 -2.57 -14.40
CA SER A 183 -0.40 -2.18 -15.48
C SER A 183 -0.84 -0.71 -15.39
N ILE A 184 -1.02 -0.19 -14.17
CA ILE A 184 -1.33 1.23 -13.95
C ILE A 184 -0.12 2.08 -14.29
N ILE A 185 1.09 1.69 -13.86
CA ILE A 185 2.34 2.40 -14.20
C ILE A 185 2.51 2.50 -15.72
N GLN A 186 2.37 1.37 -16.42
CA GLN A 186 2.47 1.32 -17.88
C GLN A 186 1.45 2.24 -18.54
N PHE A 187 0.19 2.21 -18.09
CA PHE A 187 -0.85 3.08 -18.62
C PHE A 187 -0.57 4.56 -18.37
N LEU A 188 -0.14 4.96 -17.17
CA LEU A 188 0.19 6.36 -16.85
C LEU A 188 1.32 6.91 -17.74
N ILE A 189 2.31 6.07 -18.06
CA ILE A 189 3.40 6.43 -18.97
C ILE A 189 2.93 6.52 -20.41
N GLU A 190 2.06 5.60 -20.84
CA GLU A 190 1.50 5.60 -22.20
C GLU A 190 0.71 6.88 -22.49
N ILE A 191 -0.08 7.35 -21.52
CA ILE A 191 -0.95 8.53 -21.70
C ILE A 191 -0.26 9.87 -21.44
N ALA A 192 0.91 9.87 -20.78
CA ALA A 192 1.70 11.08 -20.51
C ALA A 192 3.21 10.82 -20.58
N PRO A 193 3.74 10.42 -21.75
CA PRO A 193 5.16 10.12 -21.92
C PRO A 193 6.06 11.34 -21.63
N GLU A 194 5.58 12.55 -21.86
CA GLU A 194 6.27 13.79 -21.53
C GLU A 194 6.44 14.04 -20.03
N LYS A 195 5.71 13.32 -19.17
CA LYS A 195 5.82 13.36 -17.69
C LYS A 195 6.67 12.24 -17.10
N LEU A 196 7.19 11.34 -17.93
CA LEU A 196 7.92 10.15 -17.49
C LEU A 196 9.04 10.47 -16.51
N GLN A 197 9.85 11.48 -16.83
CA GLN A 197 11.02 11.84 -16.03
C GLN A 197 10.61 12.46 -14.68
N GLU A 198 9.57 13.31 -14.66
CA GLU A 198 9.05 13.87 -13.41
C GLU A 198 8.36 12.81 -12.54
N MET A 199 7.60 11.89 -13.12
CA MET A 199 6.97 10.78 -12.40
C MET A 199 8.02 9.91 -11.69
N ILE A 200 9.08 9.53 -12.40
CA ILE A 200 10.17 8.70 -11.85
C ILE A 200 10.95 9.45 -10.77
N ALA A 201 11.30 10.72 -11.00
CA ALA A 201 12.10 11.52 -10.06
C ALA A 201 11.31 12.01 -8.83
N SER A 202 9.98 11.92 -8.86
CA SER A 202 9.09 12.42 -7.81
C SER A 202 9.49 11.93 -6.42
N GLU A 203 9.51 12.88 -5.47
CA GLU A 203 9.85 12.65 -4.06
C GLU A 203 11.16 11.85 -3.84
N ASN A 204 12.19 12.19 -4.62
CA ASN A 204 13.47 11.49 -4.58
C ASN A 204 13.30 9.99 -4.86
N TYR A 205 12.74 9.69 -6.04
CA TYR A 205 12.53 8.33 -6.54
C TYR A 205 11.64 7.47 -5.63
N LEU A 206 10.59 8.06 -5.03
CA LEU A 206 9.76 7.37 -4.05
C LEU A 206 9.05 6.14 -4.61
N ALA A 207 8.59 6.18 -5.86
CA ALA A 207 7.98 5.01 -6.50
C ALA A 207 8.93 3.79 -6.55
N PHE A 208 10.19 4.02 -6.93
CA PHE A 208 11.22 2.97 -6.93
C PHE A 208 11.49 2.45 -5.51
N ARG A 209 11.59 3.35 -4.53
CA ARG A 209 11.82 3.01 -3.13
C ARG A 209 10.69 2.17 -2.52
N LEU A 210 9.43 2.57 -2.73
CA LEU A 210 8.25 1.84 -2.22
C LEU A 210 8.06 0.49 -2.92
N ALA A 211 8.31 0.41 -4.23
CA ALA A 211 8.29 -0.87 -4.94
C ALA A 211 9.34 -1.84 -4.38
N ALA A 212 10.52 -1.35 -4.01
CA ALA A 212 11.57 -2.18 -3.41
C ALA A 212 11.21 -2.65 -2.00
N GLU A 213 10.69 -1.72 -1.17
CA GLU A 213 10.24 -1.98 0.19
C GLU A 213 9.11 -3.02 0.25
N ASN A 214 8.20 -3.02 -0.73
CA ASN A 214 7.05 -3.93 -0.80
C ASN A 214 7.28 -5.17 -1.70
N GLY A 215 8.48 -5.38 -2.21
CA GLY A 215 8.83 -6.64 -2.90
C GLY A 215 8.45 -6.70 -4.38
N HIS A 216 8.14 -5.57 -5.01
CA HIS A 216 7.67 -5.50 -6.40
C HIS A 216 8.82 -5.43 -7.41
N LEU A 217 9.58 -6.53 -7.54
CA LEU A 217 10.74 -6.63 -8.44
C LEU A 217 10.39 -6.30 -9.91
N SER A 218 9.20 -6.67 -10.38
CA SER A 218 8.77 -6.37 -11.75
C SER A 218 8.70 -4.87 -12.05
N ILE A 219 8.31 -4.06 -11.06
CA ILE A 219 8.28 -2.60 -11.19
C ILE A 219 9.70 -2.04 -11.15
N ILE A 220 10.57 -2.53 -10.26
CA ILE A 220 11.99 -2.14 -10.22
C ILE A 220 12.67 -2.38 -11.56
N GLN A 221 12.47 -3.57 -12.14
CA GLN A 221 13.01 -3.91 -13.46
C GLN A 221 12.48 -2.98 -14.55
N PHE A 222 11.16 -2.77 -14.57
CA PHE A 222 10.52 -1.91 -15.56
C PHE A 222 11.00 -0.45 -15.48
N LEU A 223 11.10 0.13 -14.28
CA LEU A 223 11.57 1.51 -14.10
C LEU A 223 13.03 1.70 -14.57
N ILE A 224 13.89 0.70 -14.36
CA ILE A 224 15.27 0.73 -14.84
C ILE A 224 15.35 0.56 -16.35
N GLU A 225 14.47 -0.25 -16.95
CA GLU A 225 14.40 -0.45 -18.39
C GLU A 225 14.02 0.84 -19.12
N ILE A 226 13.06 1.60 -18.59
CA ILE A 226 12.55 2.83 -19.23
C ILE A 226 13.36 4.09 -18.90
N ALA A 227 14.15 4.08 -17.82
CA ALA A 227 15.01 5.20 -17.41
C ALA A 227 16.42 4.72 -16.95
N PRO A 228 17.18 4.04 -17.82
CA PRO A 228 18.49 3.50 -17.47
C PRO A 228 19.50 4.59 -17.06
N GLU A 229 19.35 5.80 -17.58
CA GLU A 229 20.16 6.97 -17.20
C GLU A 229 19.97 7.39 -15.74
N LYS A 230 18.84 7.02 -15.12
CA LYS A 230 18.52 7.31 -13.71
C LYS A 230 18.86 6.19 -12.75
N LEU A 231 19.37 5.06 -13.25
CA LEU A 231 19.68 3.87 -12.44
C LEU A 231 20.49 4.20 -11.17
N GLN A 232 21.59 4.94 -11.33
CA GLN A 232 22.49 5.27 -10.23
C GLN A 232 21.85 6.22 -9.21
N GLU A 233 21.05 7.18 -9.68
CA GLU A 233 20.31 8.12 -8.83
C GLU A 233 19.20 7.39 -8.04
N MET A 234 18.46 6.48 -8.70
CA MET A 234 17.43 5.65 -8.06
C MET A 234 17.99 4.74 -6.97
N ILE A 235 19.13 4.09 -7.23
CA ILE A 235 19.79 3.20 -6.27
C ILE A 235 20.32 3.99 -5.06
N ALA A 236 20.95 5.14 -5.28
CA ALA A 236 21.53 5.96 -4.22
C ALA A 236 20.49 6.76 -3.41
N ALA A 237 19.25 6.86 -3.88
CA ALA A 237 18.19 7.67 -3.28
C ALA A 237 17.97 7.36 -1.79
N GLN A 238 17.87 8.42 -0.98
CA GLN A 238 17.67 8.35 0.47
C GLN A 238 18.67 7.40 1.16
N ASP A 239 19.94 7.50 0.77
CA ASP A 239 21.04 6.70 1.32
C ASP A 239 20.76 5.20 1.15
N TYR A 240 20.56 4.77 -0.10
CA TYR A 240 20.31 3.38 -0.47
C TYR A 240 19.04 2.76 0.14
N PHE A 241 17.97 3.57 0.28
CA PHE A 241 16.70 3.15 0.89
C PHE A 241 16.15 1.86 0.29
N ALA A 242 16.11 1.76 -1.05
CA ALA A 242 15.54 0.60 -1.74
C ALA A 242 16.23 -0.71 -1.33
N PHE A 243 17.56 -0.72 -1.24
CA PHE A 243 18.32 -1.90 -0.82
C PHE A 243 18.08 -2.23 0.66
N LYS A 244 18.16 -1.22 1.54
CA LYS A 244 17.97 -1.37 2.99
C LYS A 244 16.59 -1.93 3.35
N HIS A 245 15.53 -1.35 2.79
CA HIS A 245 14.15 -1.74 3.12
C HIS A 245 13.75 -3.05 2.45
N ALA A 246 14.22 -3.33 1.23
CA ALA A 246 14.07 -4.66 0.63
C ALA A 246 14.72 -5.75 1.52
N ALA A 247 15.92 -5.49 2.05
CA ALA A 247 16.61 -6.41 2.97
C ALA A 247 15.84 -6.57 4.30
N ALA A 248 15.42 -5.47 4.90
CA ALA A 248 14.67 -5.46 6.16
C ALA A 248 13.32 -6.20 6.07
N ASN A 249 12.70 -6.23 4.89
CA ASN A 249 11.44 -6.94 4.61
C ASN A 249 11.63 -8.31 3.93
N GLY A 250 12.88 -8.78 3.79
CA GLY A 250 13.17 -10.14 3.33
C GLY A 250 13.11 -10.36 1.82
N HIS A 251 13.09 -9.29 1.02
CA HIS A 251 13.01 -9.34 -0.44
C HIS A 251 14.38 -9.61 -1.10
N LEU A 252 14.92 -10.81 -0.90
CA LEU A 252 16.25 -11.21 -1.36
C LEU A 252 16.44 -11.04 -2.87
N SER A 253 15.41 -11.31 -3.68
CA SER A 253 15.48 -11.17 -5.14
C SER A 253 15.78 -9.73 -5.58
N ILE A 254 15.26 -8.74 -4.85
CA ILE A 254 15.55 -7.32 -5.10
C ILE A 254 16.96 -6.98 -4.65
N CYS A 255 17.41 -7.43 -3.47
CA CYS A 255 18.78 -7.20 -3.02
C CYS A 255 19.82 -7.76 -4.00
N GLN A 256 19.60 -8.98 -4.50
CA GLN A 256 20.45 -9.62 -5.50
C GLN A 256 20.45 -8.83 -6.82
N PHE A 257 19.26 -8.43 -7.28
CA PHE A 257 19.12 -7.66 -8.51
C PHE A 257 19.82 -6.30 -8.42
N LEU A 258 19.66 -5.55 -7.34
CA LEU A 258 20.34 -4.27 -7.13
C LEU A 258 21.86 -4.43 -7.04
N ALA A 259 22.34 -5.50 -6.37
CA ALA A 259 23.76 -5.82 -6.31
C ALA A 259 24.35 -6.16 -7.70
N GLU A 260 23.58 -6.78 -8.58
CA GLU A 260 23.98 -7.04 -9.96
C GLU A 260 24.00 -5.75 -10.81
N LYS A 261 23.05 -4.83 -10.58
CA LYS A 261 22.93 -3.58 -11.35
C LYS A 261 23.89 -2.48 -10.92
N ALA A 262 24.38 -2.49 -9.69
CA ALA A 262 25.36 -1.53 -9.18
C ALA A 262 26.43 -2.23 -8.31
N PRO A 263 27.24 -3.14 -8.88
CA PRO A 263 28.26 -3.87 -8.12
C PRO A 263 29.30 -2.95 -7.48
N GLU A 264 29.61 -1.82 -8.11
CA GLU A 264 30.51 -0.79 -7.59
C GLU A 264 29.97 -0.08 -6.33
N LYS A 265 28.65 -0.04 -6.15
CA LYS A 265 27.98 0.55 -4.98
C LYS A 265 27.63 -0.47 -3.91
N LEU A 266 27.84 -1.76 -4.15
CA LEU A 266 27.41 -2.82 -3.24
C LEU A 266 27.96 -2.66 -1.82
N GLN A 267 29.24 -2.32 -1.68
CA GLN A 267 29.83 -2.13 -0.35
C GLN A 267 29.27 -0.90 0.37
N GLU A 268 28.96 0.18 -0.35
CA GLU A 268 28.30 1.37 0.20
C GLU A 268 26.86 1.05 0.62
N MET A 269 26.11 0.30 -0.21
CA MET A 269 24.76 -0.17 0.12
C MET A 269 24.73 -1.00 1.40
N ILE A 270 25.67 -1.95 1.53
CA ILE A 270 25.80 -2.83 2.71
C ILE A 270 26.15 -2.04 3.97
N ALA A 271 27.07 -1.08 3.89
CA ALA A 271 27.54 -0.31 5.03
C ALA A 271 26.60 0.84 5.45
N SER A 272 25.62 1.19 4.62
CA SER A 272 24.71 2.32 4.84
C SER A 272 23.99 2.27 6.20
N GLN A 273 23.89 3.44 6.84
CA GLN A 273 23.33 3.65 8.19
C GLN A 273 23.77 2.60 9.21
N ASP A 274 25.10 2.39 9.28
CA ASP A 274 25.69 1.42 10.21
C ASP A 274 25.12 0.01 10.00
N TYR A 275 25.19 -0.49 8.76
CA TYR A 275 24.73 -1.85 8.41
C TYR A 275 23.23 -2.10 8.63
N PHE A 276 22.38 -1.10 8.36
CA PHE A 276 20.93 -1.20 8.52
C PHE A 276 20.33 -2.45 7.89
N ALA A 277 20.71 -2.77 6.65
CA ALA A 277 20.19 -3.92 5.92
C ALA A 277 20.39 -5.23 6.68
N PHE A 278 21.58 -5.43 7.29
CA PHE A 278 21.89 -6.62 8.07
C PHE A 278 21.14 -6.63 9.41
N LYS A 279 21.18 -5.51 10.14
CA LYS A 279 20.54 -5.35 11.45
C LYS A 279 19.04 -5.67 11.41
N TYR A 280 18.32 -5.06 10.47
CA TYR A 280 16.87 -5.22 10.38
C TYR A 280 16.46 -6.53 9.72
N ALA A 281 17.23 -7.07 8.77
CA ALA A 281 17.00 -8.42 8.27
C ALA A 281 17.10 -9.47 9.39
N ALA A 282 18.13 -9.39 10.23
CA ALA A 282 18.29 -10.26 11.39
C ALA A 282 17.17 -10.08 12.41
N ALA A 283 16.85 -8.83 12.75
CA ALA A 283 15.77 -8.49 13.67
C ALA A 283 14.37 -8.86 13.17
N ASN A 284 14.19 -9.15 11.87
CA ASN A 284 12.93 -9.62 11.30
C ASN A 284 13.00 -11.10 10.84
N GLY A 285 14.09 -11.81 11.14
CA GLY A 285 14.20 -13.26 10.91
C GLY A 285 14.56 -13.66 9.47
N HIS A 286 15.01 -12.72 8.64
CA HIS A 286 15.33 -12.95 7.23
C HIS A 286 16.74 -13.52 7.04
N LEU A 287 16.94 -14.79 7.44
CA LEU A 287 18.25 -15.46 7.40
C LEU A 287 18.91 -15.44 6.01
N SER A 288 18.11 -15.60 4.95
CA SER A 288 18.63 -15.62 3.58
C SER A 288 19.28 -14.31 3.15
N ILE A 289 18.78 -13.18 3.66
CA ILE A 289 19.40 -11.85 3.49
C ILE A 289 20.70 -11.77 4.28
N CYS A 290 20.72 -12.19 5.55
CA CYS A 290 21.93 -12.17 6.38
C CYS A 290 23.07 -13.00 5.75
N GLN A 291 22.73 -14.19 5.23
CA GLN A 291 23.68 -15.04 4.51
C GLN A 291 24.19 -14.38 3.23
N PHE A 292 23.30 -13.77 2.44
CA PHE A 292 23.69 -13.02 1.24
C PHE A 292 24.63 -11.86 1.56
N LEU A 293 24.34 -11.05 2.58
CA LEU A 293 25.18 -9.93 2.98
C LEU A 293 26.55 -10.40 3.49
N ALA A 294 26.59 -11.48 4.28
CA ALA A 294 27.83 -12.09 4.74
C ALA A 294 28.69 -12.66 3.59
N GLU A 295 28.06 -13.20 2.55
CA GLU A 295 28.75 -13.66 1.35
C GLU A 295 29.31 -12.49 0.52
N LYS A 296 28.55 -11.39 0.40
CA LYS A 296 28.94 -10.23 -0.42
C LYS A 296 29.91 -9.27 0.26
N ALA A 297 30.02 -9.31 1.58
CA ALA A 297 30.99 -8.50 2.32
C ALA A 297 31.55 -9.27 3.54
N PRO A 298 32.29 -10.37 3.32
CA PRO A 298 32.80 -11.22 4.41
C PRO A 298 33.73 -10.46 5.35
N GLU A 299 34.50 -9.50 4.84
CA GLU A 299 35.41 -8.68 5.66
C GLU A 299 34.68 -7.68 6.56
N LYS A 300 33.43 -7.34 6.23
CA LYS A 300 32.58 -6.46 7.04
C LYS A 300 31.66 -7.21 7.99
N LEU A 301 31.63 -8.54 7.92
CA LEU A 301 30.71 -9.35 8.71
C LEU A 301 30.83 -9.08 10.21
N GLN A 302 32.04 -8.93 10.75
CA GLN A 302 32.20 -8.62 12.17
C GLN A 302 31.66 -7.24 12.53
N GLU A 303 31.89 -6.23 11.68
CA GLU A 303 31.33 -4.89 11.86
C GLU A 303 29.79 -4.91 11.80
N MET A 304 29.20 -5.70 10.89
CA MET A 304 27.74 -5.88 10.81
C MET A 304 27.15 -6.51 12.07
N ILE A 305 27.85 -7.51 12.65
CA ILE A 305 27.43 -8.20 13.87
C ILE A 305 27.52 -7.26 15.09
N ASP A 306 28.56 -6.43 15.12
CA ASP A 306 28.86 -5.52 16.24
C ASP A 306 28.02 -4.22 16.21
N ALA A 307 27.45 -3.90 15.05
CA ALA A 307 26.68 -2.69 14.78
C ALA A 307 25.58 -2.43 15.83
N ASP A 308 25.44 -1.15 16.22
CA ASP A 308 24.54 -0.68 17.29
C ASP A 308 24.52 -1.58 18.54
N ASN A 309 25.71 -1.94 19.05
CA ASN A 309 25.87 -2.77 20.25
C ASN A 309 25.14 -4.12 20.12
N TYR A 310 25.48 -4.88 19.08
CA TYR A 310 24.89 -6.20 18.78
C TYR A 310 23.37 -6.17 18.59
N PHE A 311 22.87 -5.13 17.91
CA PHE A 311 21.44 -4.96 17.63
C PHE A 311 20.83 -6.22 17.00
N ALA A 312 21.48 -6.77 15.98
CA ALA A 312 21.02 -7.95 15.25
C ALA A 312 20.78 -9.15 16.18
N PHE A 313 21.71 -9.40 17.12
CA PHE A 313 21.60 -10.49 18.08
C PHE A 313 20.47 -10.25 19.08
N SER A 314 20.47 -9.06 19.70
CA SER A 314 19.54 -8.69 20.76
C SER A 314 18.08 -8.75 20.29
N TYR A 315 17.78 -8.22 19.11
CA TYR A 315 16.42 -8.23 18.55
C TYR A 315 16.01 -9.60 18.00
N ALA A 316 16.93 -10.34 17.38
CA ALA A 316 16.65 -11.72 16.96
C ALA A 316 16.34 -12.62 18.17
N ALA A 317 17.03 -12.43 19.30
CA ALA A 317 16.75 -13.13 20.55
C ALA A 317 15.39 -12.72 21.14
N ASN A 318 15.09 -11.42 21.17
CA ASN A 318 13.83 -10.91 21.69
C ASN A 318 12.59 -11.42 20.91
N LYS A 319 12.74 -11.69 19.62
CA LYS A 319 11.68 -12.20 18.73
C LYS A 319 11.81 -13.70 18.42
N ASP A 320 12.64 -14.44 19.16
CA ASP A 320 12.82 -15.89 19.03
C ASP A 320 13.22 -16.36 17.62
N HIS A 321 14.00 -15.57 16.88
CA HIS A 321 14.50 -15.91 15.55
C HIS A 321 15.72 -16.86 15.64
N LEU A 322 15.48 -18.11 16.07
CA LEU A 322 16.50 -19.12 16.36
C LEU A 322 17.49 -19.35 15.20
N SER A 323 17.02 -19.32 13.96
CA SER A 323 17.86 -19.54 12.78
C SER A 323 18.89 -18.41 12.57
N ILE A 324 18.53 -17.18 12.92
CA ILE A 324 19.45 -16.03 12.95
C ILE A 324 20.46 -16.21 14.08
N LEU A 325 20.01 -16.58 15.29
CA LEU A 325 20.91 -16.76 16.43
C LEU A 325 21.94 -17.85 16.19
N GLN A 326 21.54 -18.97 15.58
CA GLN A 326 22.46 -20.03 15.16
C GLN A 326 23.49 -19.51 14.15
N PHE A 327 23.04 -18.79 13.12
CA PHE A 327 23.93 -18.18 12.14
C PHE A 327 24.92 -17.20 12.78
N LEU A 328 24.46 -16.33 13.68
CA LEU A 328 25.33 -15.38 14.39
C LEU A 328 26.32 -16.09 15.31
N ALA A 329 25.88 -17.13 16.04
CA ALA A 329 26.74 -17.93 16.92
C ALA A 329 27.85 -18.66 16.15
N GLU A 330 27.54 -19.18 14.96
CA GLU A 330 28.52 -19.80 14.07
C GLU A 330 29.55 -18.80 13.53
N LYS A 331 29.13 -17.54 13.28
CA LYS A 331 29.98 -16.51 12.68
C LYS A 331 30.72 -15.64 13.69
N ALA A 332 30.29 -15.60 14.95
CA ALA A 332 30.93 -14.84 16.03
C ALA A 332 30.91 -15.62 17.37
N PRO A 333 31.63 -16.76 17.48
CA PRO A 333 31.60 -17.61 18.67
C PRO A 333 32.22 -16.96 19.92
N GLU A 334 33.14 -16.00 19.76
CA GLU A 334 33.91 -15.41 20.86
C GLU A 334 33.12 -14.42 21.73
N LYS A 335 31.93 -14.00 21.31
CA LYS A 335 31.13 -12.96 21.98
C LYS A 335 29.89 -13.48 22.73
N LEU A 336 29.68 -14.79 22.70
CA LEU A 336 28.65 -15.48 23.51
C LEU A 336 29.12 -15.77 24.95
N THR A 337 30.39 -15.49 25.26
CA THR A 337 30.93 -15.62 26.61
C THR A 337 30.67 -14.33 27.39
N LYS A 338 29.55 -14.34 28.14
CA LYS A 338 29.26 -13.55 29.35
C LYS A 338 30.17 -12.32 29.56
N ASP A 339 29.68 -11.12 29.25
CA ASP A 339 29.86 -9.92 30.09
C ASP A 339 29.10 -8.66 29.60
N ASP A 340 28.45 -8.67 28.43
CA ASP A 340 27.77 -7.45 27.91
C ASP A 340 26.23 -7.40 28.09
N CYS A 341 25.65 -8.24 28.96
CA CYS A 341 24.28 -8.05 29.44
C CYS A 341 24.27 -7.21 30.73
N GLY A 342 24.61 -5.93 30.60
CA GLY A 342 24.49 -4.91 31.65
C GLY A 342 23.25 -4.04 31.47
#